data_AF-A0A327PA30-F1
#
_entry.id   AF-A0A327PA30-F1
#
_cell.length_a   1.000
_cell.length_b   1.000
_cell.length_c   1.000
_cell.angle_alpha   90.00
_cell.angle_beta   90.00
_cell.angle_gamma   90.00
#
_symmetry.space_group_name_H-M   'P 1'
#
loop_
_entity.id
_entity.type
_entity.pdbx_description
1 polymer ?
#
loop_
_entity_poly.entity_id
_entity_poly.type
_entity_poly.pdbx_seq_one_letter_code
_entity_poly.pdbx_strand_id
1 'polypeptide(L)'
;MKILEVLKKYDIKTEELDAFTSRREAFRKLASFGKSVAFAAIPAGMVAGSTQNASAAHIPTVINVLNFALTLEYLEGEYYTTGINSPGLIPAGKDMAIFETIEKHEVDHVAFLKAAIASYGGTPVEKPTFDFTAGGNFSPFTDYEQFLILAQAFEDTGVRAYKGQAGNLIEENSALTAALQIHSVEARHASEVRRLRGLKGWITQAERGTGMPAATQAVYNGEDNLIQGGVDVTTVTPIGSDGITESFDEPLTTEEVLTIAGLFIAQA
;
A
#
# COMPACT_ATOMS: atom_id res chain seq x y z
N MET A 1 7.06 -18.46 25.44
CA MET A 1 7.77 -17.20 25.74
C MET A 1 6.76 -16.08 25.62
N LYS A 2 6.50 -15.30 26.69
CA LYS A 2 5.41 -14.31 26.70
C LYS A 2 5.89 -13.07 25.96
N ILE A 3 5.13 -12.59 24.98
CA ILE A 3 5.45 -11.40 24.16
C ILE A 3 5.84 -10.16 24.99
N LEU A 4 5.34 -10.10 26.23
CA LEU A 4 5.68 -9.11 27.26
C LEU A 4 7.16 -9.08 27.67
N GLU A 5 7.89 -10.19 27.54
CA GLU A 5 9.32 -10.27 27.84
C GLU A 5 10.17 -9.72 26.69
N VAL A 6 9.70 -9.85 25.44
CA VAL A 6 10.35 -9.28 24.25
C VAL A 6 10.21 -7.76 24.26
N LEU A 7 9.03 -7.23 24.60
CA LEU A 7 8.78 -5.78 24.67
C LEU A 7 9.62 -5.06 25.74
N LYS A 8 9.88 -5.72 26.87
CA LYS A 8 10.77 -5.19 27.93
C LYS A 8 12.24 -5.11 27.52
N LYS A 9 12.67 -5.92 26.55
CA LYS A 9 14.06 -5.93 26.07
C LYS A 9 14.42 -4.68 25.25
N TYR A 10 13.42 -3.99 24.71
CA TYR A 10 13.59 -2.84 23.81
C TYR A 10 13.24 -1.48 24.45
N ASP A 11 13.10 -1.40 25.77
CA ASP A 11 12.81 -0.17 26.54
C ASP A 11 11.64 0.67 25.98
N ILE A 12 10.66 -0.01 25.37
CA ILE A 12 9.41 0.62 24.92
C ILE A 12 8.59 0.90 26.17
N LYS A 13 8.49 2.17 26.55
CA LYS A 13 7.71 2.60 27.72
C LYS A 13 6.25 2.26 27.48
N THR A 14 5.67 1.45 28.38
CA THR A 14 4.26 1.05 28.34
C THR A 14 3.29 2.23 28.40
N GLU A 15 3.75 3.39 28.83
CA GLU A 15 3.00 4.66 28.90
C GLU A 15 2.76 5.28 27.50
N GLU A 16 3.52 4.91 26.48
CA GLU A 16 3.27 5.32 25.07
C GLU A 16 2.27 4.39 24.37
N LEU A 17 1.98 3.22 24.93
CA LEU A 17 0.98 2.27 24.40
C LEU A 17 -0.46 2.62 24.80
N ASP A 18 -0.65 3.45 25.83
CA ASP A 18 -1.97 3.94 26.25
C ASP A 18 -2.45 5.14 25.41
N ALA A 19 -1.62 5.63 24.47
CA ALA A 19 -2.01 6.65 23.48
C ALA A 19 -2.77 6.06 22.26
N PHE A 20 -3.01 4.75 22.21
CA PHE A 20 -3.97 4.18 21.28
C PHE A 20 -5.39 4.46 21.76
N THR A 21 -5.89 5.65 21.42
CA THR A 21 -7.27 6.06 21.67
C THR A 21 -8.19 4.93 21.20
N SER A 22 -9.09 4.46 22.06
CA SER A 22 -10.03 3.42 21.63
C SER A 22 -10.85 3.96 20.45
N ARG A 23 -11.09 3.15 19.41
CA ARG A 23 -11.89 3.54 18.22
C ARG A 23 -13.20 4.25 18.61
N ARG A 24 -13.80 3.81 19.72
CA ARG A 24 -15.02 4.36 20.32
C ARG A 24 -14.87 5.80 20.84
N GLU A 25 -13.70 6.14 21.35
CA GLU A 25 -13.39 7.48 21.87
C GLU A 25 -13.08 8.46 20.73
N ALA A 26 -12.42 7.98 19.67
CA ALA A 26 -12.29 8.73 18.41
C ALA A 26 -13.66 9.07 17.80
N PHE A 27 -14.60 8.10 17.75
CA PHE A 27 -15.98 8.34 17.30
C PHE A 27 -16.78 9.29 18.20
N ARG A 28 -16.53 9.29 19.52
CA ARG A 28 -17.17 10.24 20.45
C ARG A 28 -16.66 11.67 20.27
N LYS A 29 -15.37 11.86 19.99
CA LYS A 29 -14.80 13.17 19.65
C LYS A 29 -15.31 13.69 18.31
N LEU A 30 -15.54 12.80 17.33
CA LEU A 30 -16.14 13.14 16.05
C LEU A 30 -17.61 13.57 16.18
N ALA A 31 -18.40 12.90 17.03
CA ALA A 31 -19.81 13.22 17.26
C ALA A 31 -20.05 14.58 17.95
N SER A 32 -19.05 15.13 18.66
CA SER A 32 -19.14 16.47 19.27
C SER A 32 -18.90 17.62 18.30
N PHE A 33 -18.54 17.35 17.04
CA PHE A 33 -18.24 18.36 16.02
C PHE A 33 -19.32 18.32 14.92
N GLY A 34 -20.49 18.86 15.24
CA GLY A 34 -21.67 18.80 14.38
C GLY A 34 -21.63 19.72 13.15
N LYS A 35 -22.16 19.18 12.03
CA LYS A 35 -22.62 19.84 10.80
C LYS A 35 -21.56 20.57 9.94
N SER A 36 -20.87 19.83 9.08
CA SER A 36 -20.86 19.99 7.60
C SER A 36 -19.72 19.16 6.98
N VAL A 37 -20.06 18.38 5.94
CA VAL A 37 -19.19 17.60 5.02
C VAL A 37 -18.49 16.36 5.61
N ALA A 38 -18.87 15.18 5.11
CA ALA A 38 -18.25 13.90 5.40
C ALA A 38 -16.93 13.74 4.62
N PHE A 39 -15.80 14.05 5.27
CA PHE A 39 -14.49 13.50 4.89
C PHE A 39 -14.22 12.28 5.76
N ALA A 40 -14.60 11.09 5.29
CA ALA A 40 -14.61 9.88 6.11
C ALA A 40 -13.25 9.17 6.24
N ALA A 41 -12.17 9.65 5.62
CA ALA A 41 -10.89 8.93 5.63
C ALA A 41 -9.64 9.78 5.90
N ILE A 42 -9.74 11.11 6.01
CA ILE A 42 -8.58 11.96 6.30
C ILE A 42 -8.73 12.53 7.71
N PRO A 43 -7.85 12.19 8.66
CA PRO A 43 -7.78 12.90 9.93
C PRO A 43 -7.42 14.38 9.66
N ALA A 44 -8.44 15.25 9.63
CA ALA A 44 -8.29 16.69 9.42
C ALA A 44 -7.41 17.39 10.50
N GLY A 45 -7.03 16.67 11.56
CA GLY A 45 -6.10 17.13 12.60
C GLY A 45 -4.60 17.04 12.22
N MET A 46 -4.25 16.43 11.08
CA MET A 46 -2.84 16.26 10.65
C MET A 46 -2.23 17.53 10.03
N VAL A 47 -3.04 18.53 9.64
CA VAL A 47 -2.53 19.76 9.00
C VAL A 47 -2.15 20.85 10.02
N ALA A 48 -2.54 20.70 11.30
CA ALA A 48 -2.30 21.71 12.33
C ALA A 48 -1.85 21.07 13.64
N GLY A 49 -0.60 20.58 13.72
CA GLY A 49 -0.06 20.26 15.05
C GLY A 49 1.24 19.47 15.17
N SER A 50 1.80 18.86 14.12
CA SER A 50 3.05 18.08 14.24
C SER A 50 4.26 18.84 13.73
N THR A 51 4.73 19.83 14.48
CA THR A 51 6.11 20.31 14.36
C THR A 51 7.06 19.30 15.00
N GLN A 52 7.15 18.10 14.44
CA GLN A 52 8.38 17.33 14.54
C GLN A 52 9.32 18.03 13.56
N ASN A 53 10.37 18.67 14.07
CA ASN A 53 11.39 19.25 13.20
C ASN A 53 12.05 18.07 12.49
N ALA A 54 11.65 17.87 11.24
CA ALA A 54 12.36 16.99 10.36
C ALA A 54 13.85 17.35 10.42
N SER A 55 14.73 16.35 10.50
CA SER A 55 16.15 16.65 10.32
C SER A 55 16.26 17.28 8.93
N ALA A 56 16.74 18.53 8.84
CA ALA A 56 16.80 19.22 7.54
C ALA A 56 17.60 18.41 6.49
N ALA A 57 18.50 17.53 6.94
CA ALA A 57 19.24 16.59 6.11
C ALA A 57 18.39 15.42 5.58
N HIS A 58 17.29 15.07 6.23
CA HIS A 58 16.43 13.93 5.89
C HIS A 58 15.22 14.31 5.01
N ILE A 59 14.83 15.59 4.97
CA ILE A 59 13.75 16.10 4.12
C ILE A 59 13.87 15.66 2.64
N PRO A 60 15.06 15.69 1.99
CA PRO A 60 15.19 15.20 0.62
C PRO A 60 14.80 13.73 0.46
N THR A 61 15.15 12.88 1.44
CA THR A 61 14.77 11.46 1.45
C THR A 61 13.26 11.30 1.53
N VAL A 62 12.60 12.05 2.42
CA VAL A 62 11.12 12.04 2.51
C VAL A 62 10.48 12.44 1.18
N ILE A 63 10.93 13.54 0.58
CA ILE A 63 10.37 14.02 -0.69
C ILE A 63 10.54 12.98 -1.79
N ASN A 64 11.68 12.28 -1.84
CA ASN A 64 11.93 11.21 -2.80
C ASN A 64 10.99 10.03 -2.57
N VAL A 65 10.80 9.58 -1.32
CA VAL A 65 9.88 8.51 -0.97
C VAL A 65 8.44 8.86 -1.31
N LEU A 66 7.99 10.07 -1.01
CA LEU A 66 6.62 10.51 -1.29
C LEU A 66 6.37 10.65 -2.80
N ASN A 67 7.34 11.12 -3.58
CA ASN A 67 7.22 11.16 -5.05
C ASN A 67 7.25 9.77 -5.68
N PHE A 68 8.04 8.86 -5.13
CA PHE A 68 8.03 7.46 -5.51
C PHE A 68 6.65 6.84 -5.28
N ALA A 69 6.07 7.01 -4.08
CA ALA A 69 4.72 6.56 -3.78
C ALA A 69 3.68 7.20 -4.71
N LEU A 70 3.76 8.52 -4.95
CA LEU A 70 2.83 9.25 -5.82
C LEU A 70 2.82 8.69 -7.26
N THR A 71 3.95 8.19 -7.74
CA THR A 71 4.02 7.56 -9.06
C THR A 71 3.21 6.26 -9.12
N LEU A 72 3.20 5.47 -8.03
CA LEU A 72 2.43 4.24 -7.94
C LEU A 72 0.93 4.53 -7.78
N GLU A 73 0.57 5.47 -6.92
CA GLU A 73 -0.84 5.88 -6.76
C GLU A 73 -1.41 6.46 -8.06
N TYR A 74 -0.59 7.11 -8.89
CA TYR A 74 -1.02 7.53 -10.23
C TYR A 74 -1.30 6.35 -11.17
N LEU A 75 -0.48 5.30 -11.10
CA LEU A 75 -0.65 4.08 -11.90
C LEU A 75 -1.97 3.40 -11.50
N GLU A 76 -2.19 3.19 -10.21
CA GLU A 76 -3.38 2.51 -9.67
C GLU A 76 -4.65 3.34 -9.86
N GLY A 77 -4.60 4.63 -9.53
CA GLY A 77 -5.73 5.54 -9.75
C GLY A 77 -6.16 5.59 -11.22
N GLU A 78 -5.24 5.77 -12.17
CA GLU A 78 -5.59 5.76 -13.59
C GLU A 78 -6.13 4.40 -14.04
N TYR A 79 -5.55 3.30 -13.54
CA TYR A 79 -5.97 1.95 -13.88
C TYR A 79 -7.44 1.70 -13.49
N TYR A 80 -7.79 2.01 -12.23
CA TYR A 80 -9.14 1.80 -11.73
C TYR A 80 -10.15 2.78 -12.35
N THR A 81 -9.80 4.07 -12.49
CA THR A 81 -10.67 5.02 -13.20
C THR A 81 -10.94 4.54 -14.64
N THR A 82 -9.93 4.01 -15.34
CA THR A 82 -10.11 3.49 -16.71
C THR A 82 -10.99 2.23 -16.73
N GLY A 83 -10.76 1.30 -15.80
CA GLY A 83 -11.54 0.06 -15.69
C GLY A 83 -13.02 0.30 -15.39
N ILE A 84 -13.32 1.19 -14.43
CA ILE A 84 -14.70 1.57 -14.07
C ILE A 84 -15.42 2.21 -15.24
N ASN A 85 -14.72 3.06 -16.00
CA ASN A 85 -15.29 3.75 -17.16
C ASN A 85 -15.35 2.88 -18.42
N SER A 86 -14.82 1.66 -18.41
CA SER A 86 -14.85 0.73 -19.54
C SER A 86 -16.19 -0.03 -19.57
N PRO A 87 -17.09 0.23 -20.54
CA PRO A 87 -18.45 -0.29 -20.49
C PRO A 87 -18.51 -1.82 -20.54
N GLY A 88 -19.14 -2.42 -19.53
CA GLY A 88 -19.34 -3.87 -19.46
C GLY A 88 -18.10 -4.66 -19.08
N LEU A 89 -16.98 -4.02 -18.73
CA LEU A 89 -15.79 -4.68 -18.23
C LEU A 89 -16.03 -5.28 -16.85
N ILE A 90 -16.35 -4.44 -15.87
CA ILE A 90 -16.56 -4.87 -14.48
C ILE A 90 -18.03 -5.28 -14.29
N PRO A 91 -18.33 -6.47 -13.74
CA PRO A 91 -19.69 -6.88 -13.44
C PRO A 91 -20.40 -5.86 -12.55
N ALA A 92 -21.60 -5.45 -12.95
CA ALA A 92 -22.43 -4.54 -12.16
C ALA A 92 -22.77 -5.15 -10.80
N GLY A 93 -22.90 -4.29 -9.78
CA GLY A 93 -23.24 -4.71 -8.41
C GLY A 93 -22.01 -4.75 -7.52
N LYS A 94 -21.72 -5.90 -6.92
CA LYS A 94 -20.72 -6.02 -5.86
C LYS A 94 -19.32 -5.63 -6.34
N ASP A 95 -18.89 -6.19 -7.46
CA ASP A 95 -17.52 -5.99 -7.95
C ASP A 95 -17.30 -4.54 -8.36
N MET A 96 -18.26 -3.93 -9.07
CA MET A 96 -18.23 -2.50 -9.37
C MET A 96 -18.11 -1.64 -8.11
N ALA A 97 -18.93 -1.90 -7.08
CA ALA A 97 -18.87 -1.12 -5.83
C ALA A 97 -17.54 -1.27 -5.09
N ILE A 98 -16.90 -2.44 -5.19
CA ILE A 98 -15.55 -2.66 -4.65
C ILE A 98 -14.54 -1.80 -5.40
N PHE A 99 -14.51 -1.88 -6.73
CA PHE A 99 -13.53 -1.13 -7.52
C PHE A 99 -13.77 0.39 -7.48
N GLU A 100 -15.02 0.86 -7.39
CA GLU A 100 -15.33 2.27 -7.10
C GLU A 100 -14.78 2.73 -5.73
N THR A 101 -14.77 1.83 -4.74
CA THR A 101 -14.21 2.15 -3.42
C THR A 101 -12.67 2.21 -3.48
N ILE A 102 -12.05 1.25 -4.17
CA ILE A 102 -10.59 1.22 -4.36
C ILE A 102 -10.15 2.46 -5.13
N GLU A 103 -10.77 2.75 -6.29
CA GLU A 103 -10.48 3.95 -7.10
C GLU A 103 -10.58 5.23 -6.28
N LYS A 104 -11.61 5.35 -5.44
CA LYS A 104 -11.77 6.50 -4.57
C LYS A 104 -10.58 6.65 -3.60
N HIS A 105 -10.09 5.55 -3.03
CA HIS A 105 -8.94 5.58 -2.15
C HIS A 105 -7.67 5.98 -2.90
N GLU A 106 -7.40 5.41 -4.09
CA GLU A 106 -6.24 5.79 -4.91
C GLU A 106 -6.24 7.29 -5.26
N VAL A 107 -7.40 7.84 -5.62
CA VAL A 107 -7.55 9.28 -5.89
C VAL A 107 -7.31 10.12 -4.63
N ASP A 108 -7.80 9.66 -3.47
CA ASP A 108 -7.58 10.33 -2.19
C ASP A 108 -6.10 10.25 -1.76
N HIS A 109 -5.39 9.14 -2.03
CA HIS A 109 -3.96 8.98 -1.80
C HIS A 109 -3.12 9.91 -2.68
N VAL A 110 -3.41 9.99 -3.98
CA VAL A 110 -2.77 10.96 -4.90
C VAL A 110 -2.91 12.38 -4.34
N ALA A 111 -4.13 12.79 -3.96
CA ALA A 111 -4.38 14.13 -3.43
C ALA A 111 -3.60 14.38 -2.13
N PHE A 112 -3.58 13.39 -1.24
CA PHE A 112 -2.83 13.42 0.01
C PHE A 112 -1.32 13.56 -0.24
N LEU A 113 -0.73 12.72 -1.08
CA LEU A 113 0.71 12.71 -1.36
C LEU A 113 1.18 14.01 -1.99
N LYS A 114 0.42 14.58 -2.94
CA LYS A 114 0.73 15.90 -3.51
C LYS A 114 0.78 16.98 -2.43
N ALA A 115 -0.18 16.99 -1.51
CA ALA A 115 -0.21 17.94 -0.41
C ALA A 115 0.96 17.71 0.57
N ALA A 116 1.26 16.45 0.89
CA ALA A 116 2.37 16.08 1.75
C ALA A 116 3.71 16.54 1.15
N ILE A 117 3.99 16.23 -0.11
CA ILE A 117 5.21 16.66 -0.81
C ILE A 117 5.37 18.18 -0.76
N ALA A 118 4.31 18.92 -1.07
CA ALA A 118 4.33 20.38 -1.00
C ALA A 118 4.58 20.90 0.43
N SER A 119 4.05 20.24 1.46
CA SER A 119 4.27 20.61 2.87
C SER A 119 5.72 20.42 3.33
N TYR A 120 6.45 19.49 2.72
CA TYR A 120 7.89 19.30 2.92
C TYR A 120 8.75 20.21 2.03
N GLY A 121 8.13 21.10 1.24
CA GLY A 121 8.81 22.01 0.32
C GLY A 121 9.27 21.35 -0.99
N GLY A 122 8.82 20.12 -1.27
CA GLY A 122 9.06 19.42 -2.52
C GLY A 122 8.09 19.84 -3.63
N THR A 123 8.40 19.42 -4.85
CA THR A 123 7.48 19.51 -6.00
C THR A 123 6.93 18.12 -6.29
N PRO A 124 5.59 17.94 -6.31
CA PRO A 124 4.99 16.68 -6.72
C PRO A 124 5.39 16.33 -8.16
N VAL A 125 5.75 15.07 -8.40
CA VAL A 125 6.03 14.55 -9.74
C VAL A 125 4.77 14.63 -10.60
N GLU A 126 4.95 14.94 -11.88
CA GLU A 126 3.85 14.96 -12.84
C GLU A 126 3.34 13.54 -13.12
N LYS A 127 2.03 13.42 -13.36
CA LYS A 127 1.40 12.13 -13.68
C LYS A 127 1.98 11.58 -15.00
N PRO A 128 2.57 10.37 -15.01
CA PRO A 128 3.01 9.74 -16.25
C PRO A 128 1.83 9.42 -17.19
N THR A 129 2.15 9.17 -18.45
CA THR A 129 1.20 8.49 -19.35
C THR A 129 1.40 6.98 -19.17
N PHE A 130 0.31 6.22 -19.13
CA PHE A 130 0.37 4.79 -18.89
C PHE A 130 -0.05 3.96 -20.12
N ASP A 131 0.64 2.86 -20.36
CA ASP A 131 0.26 1.78 -21.28
C ASP A 131 -0.03 0.50 -20.48
N PHE A 132 -1.29 0.30 -20.11
CA PHE A 132 -1.74 -0.88 -19.38
C PHE A 132 -1.74 -2.17 -20.20
N THR A 133 -1.44 -2.11 -21.51
CA THR A 133 -1.22 -3.32 -22.31
C THR A 133 0.18 -3.87 -22.13
N ALA A 134 1.11 -3.09 -21.56
CA ALA A 134 2.54 -3.37 -21.48
C ALA A 134 3.09 -3.88 -22.82
N GLY A 135 2.88 -3.11 -23.90
CA GLY A 135 3.29 -3.50 -25.25
C GLY A 135 2.48 -4.66 -25.83
N GLY A 136 1.20 -4.80 -25.48
CA GLY A 136 0.30 -5.83 -25.98
C GLY A 136 0.33 -7.18 -25.24
N ASN A 137 1.03 -7.27 -24.11
CA ASN A 137 1.07 -8.46 -23.27
C ASN A 137 -0.21 -8.66 -22.43
N PHE A 138 -0.96 -7.58 -22.19
CA PHE A 138 -2.22 -7.59 -21.44
C PHE A 138 -3.34 -6.90 -22.22
N SER A 139 -4.59 -7.24 -21.90
CA SER A 139 -5.78 -6.58 -22.45
C SER A 139 -6.80 -6.28 -21.33
N PRO A 140 -6.39 -5.51 -20.30
CA PRO A 140 -7.12 -5.41 -19.04
C PRO A 140 -8.46 -4.68 -19.15
N PHE A 141 -8.68 -3.89 -20.21
CA PHE A 141 -9.91 -3.10 -20.37
C PHE A 141 -10.95 -3.72 -21.31
N THR A 142 -10.69 -4.93 -21.79
CA THR A 142 -11.63 -5.70 -22.62
C THR A 142 -11.90 -7.10 -22.06
N ASP A 143 -11.16 -7.52 -21.03
CA ASP A 143 -11.27 -8.82 -20.39
C ASP A 143 -11.17 -8.63 -18.87
N TYR A 144 -12.24 -8.99 -18.16
CA TYR A 144 -12.33 -8.80 -16.72
C TYR A 144 -11.35 -9.69 -15.93
N GLU A 145 -10.99 -10.86 -16.44
CA GLU A 145 -9.98 -11.70 -15.78
C GLU A 145 -8.58 -11.05 -15.90
N GLN A 146 -8.27 -10.46 -17.06
CA GLN A 146 -7.04 -9.67 -17.24
C GLN A 146 -7.07 -8.41 -16.36
N PHE A 147 -8.24 -7.80 -16.19
CA PHE A 147 -8.42 -6.68 -15.26
C PHE A 147 -8.04 -7.07 -13.83
N LEU A 148 -8.57 -8.20 -13.35
CA LEU A 148 -8.29 -8.72 -12.01
C LEU A 148 -6.83 -9.15 -11.83
N ILE A 149 -6.21 -9.73 -12.87
CA ILE A 149 -4.79 -10.11 -12.85
C ILE A 149 -3.88 -8.91 -12.60
N LEU A 150 -4.09 -7.81 -13.34
CA LEU A 150 -3.29 -6.61 -13.15
C LEU A 150 -3.65 -5.86 -11.87
N ALA A 151 -4.93 -5.82 -11.48
CA ALA A 151 -5.34 -5.27 -10.19
C ALA A 151 -4.59 -5.98 -9.05
N GLN A 152 -4.54 -7.32 -9.05
CA GLN A 152 -3.80 -8.06 -8.03
C GLN A 152 -2.31 -7.71 -8.07
N ALA A 153 -1.71 -7.64 -9.26
CA ALA A 153 -0.29 -7.35 -9.40
C ALA A 153 0.08 -5.94 -8.91
N PHE A 154 -0.78 -4.95 -9.16
CA PHE A 154 -0.56 -3.58 -8.69
C PHE A 154 -0.69 -3.49 -7.17
N GLU A 155 -1.78 -4.00 -6.61
CA GLU A 155 -2.04 -3.94 -5.18
C GLU A 155 -0.96 -4.67 -4.36
N ASP A 156 -0.58 -5.88 -4.80
CA ASP A 156 0.51 -6.62 -4.15
C ASP A 156 1.85 -5.86 -4.30
N THR A 157 2.08 -5.14 -5.41
CA THR A 157 3.27 -4.28 -5.58
C THR A 157 3.21 -3.07 -4.64
N GLY A 158 2.05 -2.41 -4.50
CA GLY A 158 1.84 -1.25 -3.63
C GLY A 158 2.12 -1.57 -2.17
N VAL A 159 1.55 -2.67 -1.66
CA VAL A 159 1.81 -3.18 -0.30
C VAL A 159 3.32 -3.31 -0.04
N ARG A 160 4.01 -4.02 -0.93
CA ARG A 160 5.44 -4.31 -0.79
C ARG A 160 6.31 -3.07 -0.98
N ALA A 161 5.90 -2.12 -1.84
CA ALA A 161 6.58 -0.86 -2.08
C ALA A 161 6.54 0.06 -0.86
N TYR A 162 5.36 0.24 -0.25
CA TYR A 162 5.23 1.04 0.97
C TYR A 162 6.04 0.46 2.13
N LYS A 163 6.00 -0.87 2.31
CA LYS A 163 6.82 -1.53 3.32
C LYS A 163 8.32 -1.34 3.05
N GLY A 164 8.75 -1.44 1.79
CA GLY A 164 10.13 -1.22 1.38
C GLY A 164 10.66 0.18 1.65
N GLN A 165 9.80 1.20 1.64
CA GLN A 165 10.19 2.58 1.95
C GLN A 165 10.07 2.95 3.43
N ALA A 166 9.43 2.13 4.28
CA ALA A 166 9.21 2.46 5.69
C ALA A 166 10.53 2.76 6.44
N GLY A 167 11.60 2.03 6.15
CA GLY A 167 12.92 2.29 6.73
C GLY A 167 13.50 3.66 6.36
N ASN A 168 13.18 4.17 5.17
CA ASN A 168 13.61 5.48 4.69
C ASN A 168 12.82 6.64 5.32
N LEU A 169 11.78 6.35 6.10
CA LEU A 169 10.94 7.35 6.78
C LEU A 169 11.08 7.30 8.30
N ILE A 170 11.93 6.41 8.84
CA ILE A 170 11.98 6.13 10.29
C ILE A 170 12.36 7.34 11.14
N GLU A 171 13.05 8.31 10.56
CA GLU A 171 13.44 9.55 11.24
C GLU A 171 12.32 10.61 11.20
N GLU A 172 11.23 10.36 10.47
CA GLU A 172 10.15 11.31 10.17
C GLU A 172 8.78 10.75 10.51
N ASN A 173 8.44 10.76 11.79
CA ASN A 173 7.24 10.14 12.35
C ASN A 173 5.94 10.47 11.60
N SER A 174 5.75 11.73 11.19
CA SER A 174 4.55 12.15 10.44
C SER A 174 4.46 11.46 9.07
N ALA A 175 5.57 11.44 8.32
CA ALA A 175 5.64 10.80 7.01
C ALA A 175 5.54 9.27 7.14
N LEU A 176 6.25 8.67 8.11
CA LEU A 176 6.15 7.25 8.39
C LEU A 176 4.72 6.83 8.76
N THR A 177 4.07 7.58 9.64
CA THR A 177 2.70 7.28 10.07
C THR A 177 1.74 7.32 8.87
N ALA A 178 1.87 8.33 8.01
CA ALA A 178 1.06 8.43 6.80
C ALA A 178 1.32 7.25 5.84
N ALA A 179 2.59 6.92 5.57
CA ALA A 179 2.95 5.80 4.71
C ALA A 179 2.41 4.45 5.24
N LEU A 180 2.49 4.21 6.57
CA LEU A 180 1.96 2.99 7.19
C LEU A 180 0.42 2.94 7.21
N GLN A 181 -0.26 4.09 7.20
CA GLN A 181 -1.71 4.14 7.06
C GLN A 181 -2.14 3.76 5.64
N ILE A 182 -1.46 4.30 4.62
CA ILE A 182 -1.71 3.95 3.21
C ILE A 182 -1.38 2.47 2.97
N HIS A 183 -0.22 1.99 3.43
CA HIS A 183 0.13 0.57 3.39
C HIS A 183 -0.96 -0.36 3.94
N SER A 184 -1.64 0.04 5.03
CA SER A 184 -2.76 -0.73 5.58
C SER A 184 -4.03 -0.68 4.74
N VAL A 185 -4.24 0.38 3.95
CA VAL A 185 -5.31 0.48 2.94
C VAL A 185 -4.98 -0.44 1.77
N GLU A 186 -3.77 -0.37 1.21
CA GLU A 186 -3.32 -1.25 0.12
C GLU A 186 -3.42 -2.73 0.49
N ALA A 187 -3.02 -3.09 1.72
CA ALA A 187 -3.13 -4.49 2.16
C ALA A 187 -4.59 -5.00 2.17
N ARG A 188 -5.58 -4.12 2.39
CA ARG A 188 -7.00 -4.47 2.29
C ARG A 188 -7.46 -4.59 0.84
N HIS A 189 -6.98 -3.71 -0.04
CA HIS A 189 -7.27 -3.78 -1.46
C HIS A 189 -6.71 -5.07 -2.07
N ALA A 190 -5.42 -5.34 -1.86
CA ALA A 190 -4.76 -6.59 -2.25
C ALA A 190 -5.54 -7.81 -1.77
N SER A 191 -5.95 -7.83 -0.49
CA SER A 191 -6.74 -8.93 0.07
C SER A 191 -8.09 -9.11 -0.63
N GLU A 192 -8.83 -8.03 -0.90
CA GLU A 192 -10.13 -8.11 -1.55
C GLU A 192 -10.01 -8.52 -3.02
N VAL A 193 -9.05 -7.96 -3.77
CA VAL A 193 -8.82 -8.32 -5.18
C VAL A 193 -8.42 -9.79 -5.31
N ARG A 194 -7.53 -10.30 -4.45
CA ARG A 194 -7.18 -11.73 -4.42
C ARG A 194 -8.40 -12.60 -4.15
N ARG A 195 -9.29 -12.18 -3.25
CA ARG A 195 -10.54 -12.90 -2.93
C ARG A 195 -11.55 -12.87 -4.07
N LEU A 196 -11.64 -11.79 -4.84
CA LEU A 196 -12.45 -11.75 -6.07
C LEU A 196 -11.97 -12.80 -7.08
N ARG A 197 -10.65 -13.05 -7.14
CA ARG A 197 -10.03 -14.12 -7.94
C ARG A 197 -10.13 -15.52 -7.32
N GLY A 198 -10.82 -15.68 -6.19
CA GLY A 198 -10.96 -16.95 -5.49
C GLY A 198 -9.68 -17.44 -4.80
N LEU A 199 -8.72 -16.55 -4.55
CA LEU A 199 -7.46 -16.85 -3.87
C LEU A 199 -7.52 -16.49 -2.38
N LYS A 200 -6.49 -16.92 -1.63
CA LYS A 200 -6.27 -16.41 -0.28
C LYS A 200 -5.98 -14.91 -0.34
N GLY A 201 -6.45 -14.18 0.66
CA GLY A 201 -6.27 -12.72 0.75
C GLY A 201 -4.86 -12.26 1.13
N TRP A 202 -3.86 -13.12 0.96
CA TRP A 202 -2.44 -12.92 1.25
C TRP A 202 -1.61 -13.82 0.33
N ILE A 203 -0.29 -13.64 0.32
CA ILE A 203 0.66 -14.42 -0.47
C ILE A 203 1.11 -15.65 0.35
N THR A 204 1.21 -16.80 -0.30
CA THR A 204 1.81 -18.00 0.31
C THR A 204 3.11 -18.29 -0.44
N GLN A 205 4.23 -18.35 0.27
CA GLN A 205 5.57 -18.42 -0.32
C GLN A 205 5.75 -17.36 -1.42
N ALA A 206 6.38 -17.66 -2.55
CA ALA A 206 6.47 -16.76 -3.70
C ALA A 206 5.35 -16.99 -4.74
N GLU A 207 4.19 -17.51 -4.31
CA GLU A 207 3.11 -17.88 -5.22
C GLU A 207 2.32 -16.67 -5.72
N ARG A 208 2.35 -16.49 -7.05
CA ARG A 208 1.48 -15.51 -7.75
C ARG A 208 -0.01 -15.84 -7.59
N GLY A 209 -0.34 -17.12 -7.40
CA GLY A 209 -1.70 -17.64 -7.44
C GLY A 209 -2.13 -18.09 -8.84
N THR A 210 -3.13 -18.96 -8.89
CA THR A 210 -3.62 -19.60 -10.12
C THR A 210 -4.03 -18.56 -11.17
N GLY A 211 -3.68 -18.81 -12.43
CA GLY A 211 -4.06 -17.96 -13.56
C GLY A 211 -3.19 -16.71 -13.75
N MET A 212 -2.26 -16.40 -12.84
CA MET A 212 -1.34 -15.27 -13.03
C MET A 212 -0.28 -15.57 -14.11
N PRO A 213 -0.13 -14.69 -15.13
CA PRO A 213 0.90 -14.82 -16.16
C PRO A 213 2.32 -14.85 -15.58
N ALA A 214 3.25 -15.50 -16.28
CA ALA A 214 4.66 -15.55 -15.84
C ALA A 214 5.30 -14.15 -15.73
N ALA A 215 4.83 -13.19 -16.52
CA ALA A 215 5.29 -11.81 -16.51
C ALA A 215 5.09 -11.10 -15.16
N THR A 216 4.17 -11.56 -14.31
CA THR A 216 3.92 -10.94 -13.00
C THR A 216 4.80 -11.50 -11.88
N GLN A 217 5.71 -12.45 -12.16
CA GLN A 217 6.52 -13.11 -11.12
C GLN A 217 7.40 -12.14 -10.31
N ALA A 218 7.88 -11.06 -10.93
CA ALA A 218 8.67 -10.06 -10.22
C ALA A 218 7.94 -9.49 -8.97
N VAL A 219 6.60 -9.40 -9.02
CA VAL A 219 5.75 -8.93 -7.91
C VAL A 219 5.79 -9.84 -6.68
N TYR A 220 6.22 -11.10 -6.83
CA TYR A 220 6.15 -12.12 -5.76
C TYR A 220 7.52 -12.66 -5.35
N ASN A 221 8.59 -12.26 -6.04
CA ASN A 221 9.93 -12.70 -5.72
C ASN A 221 10.31 -12.24 -4.30
N GLY A 222 10.81 -13.19 -3.50
CA GLY A 222 11.25 -12.96 -2.12
C GLY A 222 10.20 -13.20 -1.05
N GLU A 223 8.92 -13.35 -1.40
CA GLU A 223 7.82 -13.63 -0.44
C GLU A 223 7.94 -15.02 0.23
N ASP A 224 8.79 -15.91 -0.29
CA ASP A 224 9.15 -17.19 0.31
C ASP A 224 10.18 -17.09 1.45
N ASN A 225 10.45 -15.86 1.94
CA ASN A 225 11.40 -15.61 3.01
C ASN A 225 11.00 -16.24 4.35
N LEU A 226 11.89 -17.06 4.91
CA LEU A 226 11.74 -17.69 6.23
C LEU A 226 12.64 -17.03 7.29
N ILE A 227 13.43 -16.02 6.93
CA ILE A 227 14.36 -15.34 7.83
C ILE A 227 13.87 -13.92 8.12
N GLN A 228 13.44 -13.68 9.36
CA GLN A 228 12.91 -12.40 9.80
C GLN A 228 13.85 -11.76 10.82
N GLY A 229 14.36 -10.56 10.52
CA GLY A 229 15.31 -9.87 11.40
C GLY A 229 16.58 -10.68 11.71
N GLY A 230 17.02 -11.52 10.77
CA GLY A 230 18.18 -12.42 10.94
C GLY A 230 17.90 -13.73 11.69
N VAL A 231 16.63 -14.01 12.04
CA VAL A 231 16.22 -15.24 12.70
C VAL A 231 15.48 -16.13 11.71
N ASP A 232 15.94 -17.37 11.53
CA ASP A 232 15.18 -18.41 10.83
C ASP A 232 13.93 -18.77 11.64
N VAL A 233 12.77 -18.35 11.14
CA VAL A 233 11.49 -18.49 11.84
C VAL A 233 11.10 -19.95 12.01
N THR A 234 11.54 -20.85 11.11
CA THR A 234 11.26 -22.29 11.20
C THR A 234 11.84 -22.92 12.48
N THR A 235 12.83 -22.27 13.09
CA THR A 235 13.50 -22.76 14.31
C THR A 235 12.83 -22.31 15.60
N VAL A 236 11.92 -21.32 15.55
CA VAL A 236 11.30 -20.69 16.73
C VAL A 236 9.79 -20.88 16.83
N THR A 237 9.17 -21.53 15.83
CA THR A 237 7.72 -21.85 15.83
C THR A 237 7.46 -23.21 15.17
N PRO A 238 6.41 -23.95 15.59
CA PRO A 238 5.99 -25.17 14.89
C PRO A 238 5.17 -24.91 13.61
N ILE A 239 4.91 -23.64 13.26
CA ILE A 239 4.19 -23.26 12.03
C ILE A 239 5.04 -23.64 10.82
N GLY A 240 4.43 -24.28 9.82
CA GLY A 240 5.09 -24.65 8.56
C GLY A 240 5.41 -23.45 7.67
N SER A 241 6.23 -23.66 6.64
CA SER A 241 6.70 -22.59 5.73
C SER A 241 5.56 -21.75 5.15
N ASP A 242 4.45 -22.38 4.75
CA ASP A 242 3.25 -21.66 4.29
C ASP A 242 2.81 -20.63 5.32
N GLY A 243 2.45 -21.06 6.53
CA GLY A 243 1.96 -20.15 7.57
C GLY A 243 2.99 -19.09 8.01
N ILE A 244 4.29 -19.38 7.88
CA ILE A 244 5.34 -18.39 8.12
C ILE A 244 5.27 -17.29 7.05
N THR A 245 5.33 -17.66 5.77
CA THR A 245 5.29 -16.70 4.65
C THR A 245 3.97 -15.94 4.61
N GLU A 246 2.85 -16.57 4.94
CA GLU A 246 1.54 -15.92 5.04
C GLU A 246 1.45 -14.85 6.15
N SER A 247 2.43 -14.81 7.07
CA SER A 247 2.45 -13.86 8.19
C SER A 247 3.21 -12.56 7.87
N PHE A 248 3.92 -12.48 6.75
CA PHE A 248 4.77 -11.34 6.39
C PHE A 248 4.62 -11.02 4.90
N ASP A 249 4.32 -9.77 4.58
CA ASP A 249 4.58 -9.25 3.23
C ASP A 249 6.05 -8.84 3.15
N GLU A 250 6.84 -9.32 2.21
CA GLU A 250 8.26 -8.98 2.09
C GLU A 250 8.43 -7.68 1.28
N PRO A 251 9.32 -6.76 1.71
CA PRO A 251 9.49 -5.49 1.00
C PRO A 251 10.08 -5.70 -0.39
N LEU A 252 9.66 -4.87 -1.34
CA LEU A 252 10.40 -4.66 -2.59
C LEU A 252 11.33 -3.46 -2.47
N THR A 253 12.49 -3.54 -3.13
CA THR A 253 13.38 -2.39 -3.30
C THR A 253 12.80 -1.38 -4.30
N THR A 254 13.24 -0.12 -4.22
CA THR A 254 12.85 0.90 -5.19
C THR A 254 13.11 0.47 -6.65
N GLU A 255 14.25 -0.18 -6.91
CA GLU A 255 14.61 -0.63 -8.26
C GLU A 255 13.67 -1.73 -8.78
N GLU A 256 13.32 -2.70 -7.94
CA GLU A 256 12.38 -3.76 -8.31
C GLU A 256 10.99 -3.18 -8.58
N VAL A 257 10.51 -2.27 -7.73
CA VAL A 257 9.22 -1.60 -7.94
C VAL A 257 9.21 -0.79 -9.22
N LEU A 258 10.26 0.00 -9.49
CA LEU A 258 10.36 0.77 -10.73
C LEU A 258 10.46 -0.13 -11.97
N THR A 259 11.09 -1.30 -11.84
CA THR A 259 11.12 -2.30 -12.91
C THR A 259 9.73 -2.86 -13.19
N ILE A 260 8.95 -3.17 -12.16
CA ILE A 260 7.57 -3.67 -12.28
C ILE A 260 6.65 -2.59 -12.85
N ALA A 261 6.59 -1.42 -12.20
CA ALA A 261 5.72 -0.32 -12.61
C ALA A 261 6.12 0.26 -13.97
N GLY A 262 7.42 0.28 -14.28
CA GLY A 262 7.97 0.77 -15.54
C GLY A 262 7.50 0.01 -16.77
N LEU A 263 6.98 -1.22 -16.62
CA LEU A 263 6.33 -1.95 -17.73
C LEU A 263 5.09 -1.22 -18.27
N PHE A 264 4.46 -0.39 -17.43
CA PHE A 264 3.19 0.27 -17.71
C PHE A 264 3.33 1.78 -17.89
N ILE A 265 4.53 2.34 -17.74
CA ILE A 265 4.79 3.76 -17.99
C ILE A 265 5.17 3.90 -19.47
N ALA A 266 4.37 4.67 -20.22
CA ALA A 266 4.64 4.91 -21.63
C ALA A 266 5.99 5.63 -21.78
N GLN A 267 6.86 5.08 -22.64
CA GLN A 267 8.09 5.77 -23.03
C GLN A 267 7.72 7.00 -23.88
N ALA A 268 8.36 8.13 -23.58
CA ALA A 268 8.18 9.39 -24.31
C ALA A 268 8.63 9.30 -25.78
#